data_AF-A0A109DBD8-F1
#
_entry.id   AF-A0A109DBD8-F1
#
_cell.length_a   1.000
_cell.length_b   1.000
_cell.length_c   1.000
_cell.angle_alpha   90.00
_cell.angle_beta   90.00
_cell.angle_gamma   90.00
#
_symmetry.space_group_name_H-M   'P 1'
#
loop_
_entity.id
_entity.type
_entity.pdbx_description
1 polymer ?
#
loop_
_entity_poly.entity_id
_entity_poly.type
_entity_poly.pdbx_seq_one_letter_code
_entity_poly.pdbx_strand_id
1 'polypeptide(L)'
;MEKIPFSRKNNPFSYEALDNKAKEKYHNLRVEDLVIDHCIETGFITSTDVTTKTRKFLVLKEAIETTLNAFKLVDDFDDTNITIDNLDACIEYKKKLKRRVLKVISDKLLAGLPNFRR
;
A
#
# COMPACT_ATOMS: atom_id res chain seq x y z
N MET A 1 32.42 8.42 -37.81
CA MET A 1 31.93 7.70 -36.62
C MET A 1 30.49 8.11 -36.40
N GLU A 2 29.55 7.27 -36.81
CA GLU A 2 28.12 7.49 -36.56
C GLU A 2 27.84 7.28 -35.07
N LYS A 3 27.29 8.30 -34.41
CA LYS A 3 26.80 8.18 -33.03
C LYS A 3 25.47 7.43 -33.08
N ILE A 4 25.51 6.13 -32.77
CA ILE A 4 24.29 5.34 -32.58
C ILE A 4 23.48 6.02 -31.45
N PRO A 5 22.22 6.39 -31.68
CA PRO A 5 21.38 6.98 -30.64
C PRO A 5 21.21 5.97 -29.49
N PHE A 6 21.22 6.47 -28.25
CA PHE A 6 21.07 5.65 -27.06
C PHE A 6 19.69 4.97 -27.09
N SER A 7 19.66 3.70 -27.51
CA SER A 7 18.46 2.88 -27.56
C SER A 7 18.48 1.93 -26.39
N ARG A 8 17.38 1.88 -25.62
CA ARG A 8 17.17 0.95 -24.49
C ARG A 8 17.40 -0.52 -24.86
N LYS A 9 17.37 -0.86 -26.16
CA LYS A 9 17.60 -2.22 -26.68
C LYS A 9 19.08 -2.64 -26.75
N ASN A 10 20.03 -1.71 -26.63
CA ASN A 10 21.45 -1.97 -26.91
C ASN A 10 22.35 -2.05 -25.66
N ASN A 11 21.79 -2.05 -24.45
CA ASN A 11 22.57 -2.14 -23.21
C ASN A 11 22.50 -3.58 -22.64
N PRO A 12 23.62 -4.27 -22.39
CA PRO A 12 23.65 -5.65 -21.87
C PRO A 12 23.15 -5.80 -20.42
N PHE A 13 22.90 -4.70 -19.72
CA PHE A 13 22.07 -4.70 -18.52
C PHE A 13 20.61 -4.71 -18.94
N SER A 14 19.97 -5.88 -18.86
CA SER A 14 18.54 -6.02 -19.12
C SER A 14 17.76 -5.14 -18.13
N TYR A 15 17.39 -3.94 -18.56
CA TYR A 15 16.47 -3.06 -17.85
C TYR A 15 15.16 -3.78 -17.53
N GLU A 16 14.78 -4.75 -18.36
CA GLU A 16 13.65 -5.64 -18.13
C GLU A 16 13.81 -6.48 -16.85
N ALA A 17 15.01 -6.99 -16.52
CA ALA A 17 15.24 -7.68 -15.25
C ALA A 17 15.12 -6.74 -14.04
N LEU A 18 15.57 -5.49 -14.18
CA LEU A 18 15.43 -4.46 -13.15
C LEU A 18 13.97 -4.03 -12.95
N ASP A 19 13.23 -3.84 -14.04
CA ASP A 19 11.80 -3.50 -14.02
C ASP A 19 10.95 -4.64 -13.47
N ASN A 20 11.28 -5.90 -13.79
CA ASN A 20 10.62 -7.06 -13.20
C ASN A 20 10.83 -7.13 -11.68
N LYS A 21 12.04 -6.85 -11.21
CA LYS A 21 12.33 -6.76 -9.77
C LYS A 21 11.61 -5.59 -9.10
N ALA A 22 11.48 -4.46 -9.80
CA ALA A 22 10.72 -3.31 -9.32
C ALA A 22 9.23 -3.65 -9.15
N LYS A 23 8.63 -4.30 -10.16
CA LYS A 23 7.24 -4.81 -10.11
C LYS A 23 7.04 -5.76 -8.93
N GLU A 24 7.92 -6.74 -8.77
CA GLU A 24 7.85 -7.69 -7.66
C GLU A 24 7.89 -6.98 -6.30
N LYS A 25 8.85 -6.07 -6.10
CA LYS A 25 8.95 -5.28 -4.87
C LYS A 25 7.69 -4.43 -4.64
N TYR A 26 7.13 -3.83 -5.69
CA TYR A 26 5.90 -3.07 -5.58
C TYR A 26 4.72 -3.95 -5.16
N HIS A 27 4.50 -5.09 -5.82
CA HIS A 27 3.35 -5.96 -5.56
C HIS A 27 3.44 -6.69 -4.22
N ASN A 28 4.65 -7.02 -3.75
CA ASN A 28 4.86 -7.60 -2.43
C ASN A 28 4.52 -6.63 -1.29
N LEU A 29 4.54 -5.32 -1.54
CA LEU A 29 4.17 -4.31 -0.56
C LEU A 29 2.67 -3.96 -0.68
N ARG A 30 1.81 -4.58 0.13
CA ARG A 30 0.37 -4.24 0.13
C ARG A 30 0.07 -3.16 1.17
N VAL A 31 -0.81 -2.23 0.83
CA VAL A 31 -1.25 -1.19 1.78
C VAL A 31 -2.01 -1.81 2.95
N GLU A 32 -2.76 -2.88 2.70
CA GLU A 32 -3.47 -3.64 3.74
C GLU A 32 -2.50 -4.17 4.81
N ASP A 33 -1.46 -4.88 4.40
CA ASP A 33 -0.43 -5.42 5.31
C ASP A 33 0.24 -4.28 6.09
N LEU A 34 0.60 -3.18 5.41
CA LEU A 34 1.18 -2.00 6.05
C LEU A 34 0.30 -1.36 7.13
N VAL A 35 -1.02 -1.43 6.98
CA VAL A 35 -1.99 -0.92 7.98
C VAL A 35 -2.14 -1.93 9.11
N ILE A 36 -2.23 -3.22 8.81
CA ILE A 36 -2.30 -4.31 9.81
C ILE A 36 -1.06 -4.29 10.71
N ASP A 37 0.13 -4.19 10.12
CA ASP A 37 1.40 -4.11 10.85
C ASP A 37 1.41 -2.93 11.80
N HIS A 38 0.93 -1.76 11.35
CA HIS A 38 0.82 -0.60 12.22
C HIS A 38 -0.15 -0.82 13.38
N CYS A 39 -1.30 -1.44 13.12
CA CYS A 39 -2.26 -1.76 14.17
C CYS A 39 -1.71 -2.79 15.17
N ILE A 40 -0.80 -3.67 14.76
CA ILE A 40 -0.06 -4.56 15.67
C ILE A 40 0.95 -3.76 16.49
N GLU A 41 1.78 -2.94 15.83
CA GLU A 41 2.81 -2.10 16.46
C GLU A 41 2.22 -1.17 17.55
N THR A 42 1.04 -0.60 17.30
CA THR A 42 0.35 0.27 18.27
C THR A 42 -0.46 -0.50 19.31
N GLY A 43 -0.46 -1.83 19.27
CA GLY A 43 -1.23 -2.68 20.19
C GLY A 43 -2.75 -2.63 19.99
N PHE A 44 -3.23 -2.14 18.85
CA PHE A 44 -4.65 -2.15 18.53
C PHE A 44 -5.14 -3.59 18.28
N ILE A 45 -4.34 -4.42 17.63
CA ILE A 45 -4.54 -5.88 17.53
C ILE A 45 -3.23 -6.59 17.85
N THR A 46 -3.26 -7.91 18.01
CA THR A 46 -2.07 -8.74 18.18
C THR A 46 -1.84 -9.63 16.95
N SER A 47 -0.63 -10.18 16.81
CA SER A 47 -0.37 -11.19 15.76
C SER A 47 -1.27 -12.42 15.92
N THR A 48 -1.63 -12.78 17.16
CA THR A 48 -2.57 -13.88 17.44
C THR A 48 -3.97 -13.57 16.92
N ASP A 49 -4.43 -12.30 17.01
CA ASP A 49 -5.71 -11.89 16.44
C ASP A 49 -5.77 -12.13 14.92
N VAL A 50 -4.65 -11.88 14.24
CA VAL A 50 -4.52 -12.11 12.79
C VAL A 50 -4.55 -13.61 12.47
N THR A 51 -3.72 -14.41 13.15
CA THR A 51 -3.61 -15.85 12.87
C THR A 51 -4.88 -16.62 13.19
N THR A 52 -5.53 -16.30 14.31
CA THR A 52 -6.79 -16.92 14.75
C THR A 52 -8.03 -16.27 14.14
N LYS A 53 -7.86 -15.20 13.35
CA LYS A 53 -8.92 -14.44 12.69
C LYS A 53 -10.03 -14.00 13.66
N THR A 54 -9.65 -13.36 14.76
CA THR A 54 -10.63 -12.89 15.74
C THR A 54 -11.58 -11.88 15.12
N ARG A 55 -12.78 -11.74 15.71
CA ARG A 55 -13.79 -10.78 15.24
C ARG A 55 -13.24 -9.35 15.12
N LYS A 56 -12.36 -8.93 16.05
CA LYS A 56 -11.72 -7.62 16.02
C LYS A 56 -10.85 -7.44 14.77
N PHE A 57 -10.04 -8.46 14.43
CA PHE A 57 -9.24 -8.45 13.21
C PHE A 57 -10.13 -8.45 11.96
N LEU A 58 -11.18 -9.26 11.90
CA LEU A 58 -12.07 -9.34 10.74
C LEU A 58 -12.75 -7.99 10.45
N VAL A 59 -13.25 -7.31 11.49
CA VAL A 59 -13.86 -5.97 11.36
C VAL A 59 -12.83 -4.93 10.89
N LEU A 60 -11.61 -4.97 11.44
CA LEU A 60 -10.53 -4.10 10.99
C LEU A 60 -10.20 -4.35 9.52
N LYS A 61 -10.06 -5.61 9.12
CA LYS A 61 -9.74 -6.02 7.74
C LYS A 61 -10.80 -5.53 6.75
N GLU A 62 -12.08 -5.74 7.06
CA GLU A 62 -13.19 -5.26 6.23
C GLU A 62 -13.20 -3.73 6.11
N ALA A 63 -12.92 -3.03 7.21
CA ALA A 63 -12.83 -1.57 7.21
C ALA A 63 -11.66 -1.06 6.34
N ILE A 64 -10.51 -1.74 6.37
CA ILE A 64 -9.34 -1.45 5.52
C ILE A 64 -9.71 -1.65 4.05
N GLU A 65 -10.24 -2.83 3.69
CA GLU A 65 -10.60 -3.19 2.31
C GLU A 65 -11.61 -2.20 1.74
N THR A 66 -12.66 -1.89 2.49
CA THR A 66 -13.69 -0.93 2.08
C THR A 66 -13.10 0.46 1.84
N THR A 67 -12.21 0.92 2.72
CA THR A 67 -11.58 2.24 2.61
C THR A 67 -10.61 2.29 1.43
N LEU A 68 -9.85 1.24 1.19
CA LEU A 68 -8.95 1.13 0.03
C LEU A 68 -9.73 1.13 -1.29
N ASN A 69 -10.83 0.38 -1.36
CA ASN A 69 -11.69 0.38 -2.55
C ASN A 69 -12.28 1.76 -2.80
N ALA A 70 -12.70 2.48 -1.76
CA ALA A 70 -13.18 3.86 -1.89
C ALA A 70 -12.08 4.79 -2.43
N PHE A 71 -10.84 4.68 -1.96
CA PHE A 71 -9.74 5.49 -2.50
C PHE A 71 -9.39 5.14 -3.94
N LYS A 72 -9.45 3.87 -4.35
CA LYS A 72 -9.24 3.49 -5.76
C LYS A 72 -10.26 4.12 -6.70
N LEU A 73 -11.48 4.41 -6.24
CA LEU A 73 -12.51 5.07 -7.05
C LEU A 73 -12.27 6.57 -7.21
N VAL A 74 -11.47 7.18 -6.33
CA VAL A 74 -11.27 8.63 -6.25
C VAL A 74 -9.87 9.04 -6.71
N ASP A 75 -8.87 8.20 -6.44
CA ASP A 75 -7.48 8.47 -6.78
C ASP A 75 -7.19 7.92 -8.19
N ASP A 76 -6.89 8.80 -9.14
CA ASP A 76 -6.50 8.48 -10.52
C ASP A 76 -4.99 8.18 -10.63
N PHE A 77 -4.49 7.28 -9.78
CA PHE A 77 -3.07 6.89 -9.78
C PHE A 77 -2.84 5.70 -10.72
N ASP A 78 -2.17 5.96 -11.84
CA ASP A 78 -1.77 4.91 -12.80
C ASP A 78 -0.54 4.14 -12.29
N ASP A 79 -0.79 2.92 -11.80
CA ASP A 79 0.25 1.97 -11.39
C ASP A 79 0.43 0.81 -12.37
N THR A 80 -0.07 0.94 -13.60
CA THR A 80 -0.09 -0.14 -14.61
C THR A 80 1.32 -0.46 -15.13
N ASN A 81 2.21 0.53 -15.18
CA ASN A 81 3.57 0.41 -15.73
C ASN A 81 4.65 0.75 -14.70
N ILE A 82 4.83 -0.12 -13.71
CA ILE A 82 5.93 -0.01 -12.74
C ILE A 82 7.27 -0.31 -13.41
N THR A 83 8.23 0.58 -13.24
CA THR A 83 9.62 0.50 -13.67
C THR A 83 10.54 0.81 -12.51
N ILE A 84 11.85 0.54 -12.65
CA ILE A 84 12.82 0.94 -11.63
C ILE A 84 12.82 2.46 -11.37
N ASP A 85 12.56 3.25 -12.42
CA ASP A 85 12.60 4.72 -12.35
C ASP A 85 11.42 5.33 -11.57
N ASN A 86 10.24 4.69 -11.59
CA ASN A 86 9.04 5.20 -10.91
C ASN A 86 8.69 4.46 -9.61
N LEU A 87 9.46 3.43 -9.26
CA LEU A 87 9.20 2.56 -8.11
C LEU A 87 9.07 3.34 -6.80
N ASP A 88 9.97 4.30 -6.56
CA ASP A 88 9.97 5.07 -5.31
C ASP A 88 8.71 5.93 -5.18
N ALA A 89 8.25 6.56 -6.27
CA ALA A 89 6.99 7.30 -6.29
C ALA A 89 5.79 6.40 -6.00
N CYS A 90 5.78 5.18 -6.57
CA CYS A 90 4.71 4.20 -6.33
C CYS A 90 4.71 3.69 -4.88
N ILE A 91 5.88 3.47 -4.28
CA ILE A 91 6.00 3.12 -2.86
C ILE A 91 5.56 4.28 -1.97
N GLU A 92 5.92 5.52 -2.32
CA GLU A 92 5.50 6.71 -1.58
C GLU A 92 3.98 6.88 -1.62
N TYR A 93 3.37 6.62 -2.77
CA TYR A 93 1.91 6.60 -2.90
C TYR A 93 1.26 5.58 -1.97
N LYS A 94 1.78 4.34 -1.89
CA LYS A 94 1.31 3.32 -0.93
C LYS A 94 1.46 3.78 0.54
N LYS A 95 2.56 4.46 0.88
CA LYS A 95 2.75 5.04 2.23
C LYS A 95 1.74 6.16 2.52
N LYS A 96 1.40 6.99 1.53
CA LYS A 96 0.36 8.03 1.64
C LYS A 96 -1.02 7.39 1.85
N LEU A 97 -1.35 6.35 1.08
CA LEU A 97 -2.59 5.59 1.25
C LEU A 97 -2.68 4.96 2.64
N LYS A 98 -1.61 4.32 3.15
CA LYS A 98 -1.54 3.79 4.53
C LYS A 98 -2.00 4.84 5.55
N ARG A 99 -1.43 6.05 5.48
CA ARG A 99 -1.76 7.15 6.42
C ARG A 99 -3.23 7.57 6.30
N ARG A 100 -3.76 7.68 5.07
CA ARG A 100 -5.16 8.05 4.83
C ARG A 100 -6.12 6.99 5.36
N VAL A 101 -5.83 5.71 5.12
CA VAL A 101 -6.64 4.59 5.61
C VAL A 101 -6.67 4.58 7.14
N LEU A 102 -5.49 4.68 7.78
CA LEU A 102 -5.40 4.75 9.24
C LEU A 102 -6.25 5.88 9.82
N LYS A 103 -6.14 7.09 9.24
CA LYS A 103 -6.94 8.23 9.67
C LYS A 103 -8.45 7.94 9.60
N VAL A 104 -8.93 7.45 8.46
CA VAL A 104 -10.36 7.13 8.28
C VAL A 104 -10.84 6.07 9.27
N ILE A 105 -10.04 5.03 9.52
CA ILE A 105 -10.38 3.99 10.48
C ILE A 105 -10.41 4.55 11.90
N SER A 106 -9.41 5.33 12.31
CA SER A 106 -9.39 6.00 13.61
C SER A 106 -10.59 6.92 13.80
N ASP A 107 -10.92 7.74 12.80
CA ASP A 107 -12.07 8.65 12.85
C ASP A 107 -13.40 7.87 12.98
N LYS A 108 -13.56 6.76 12.23
CA LYS A 108 -14.74 5.88 12.33
C LYS A 108 -14.84 5.22 13.70
N LEU A 109 -13.73 4.74 14.26
CA LEU A 109 -13.70 4.15 15.60
C LEU A 109 -14.07 5.19 16.66
N LEU A 110 -13.52 6.41 16.58
CA LEU A 110 -13.86 7.50 17.50
C LEU A 110 -15.32 7.92 17.39
N ALA A 111 -15.87 8.01 16.17
CA ALA A 111 -17.28 8.34 15.95
C ALA A 111 -18.23 7.25 16.48
N GLY A 112 -17.80 6.00 16.47
CA GLY A 112 -18.55 4.86 17.01
C GLY A 112 -18.48 4.71 18.55
N LEU A 113 -17.64 5.49 19.24
CA LEU A 113 -17.56 5.50 20.71
C LEU A 113 -18.56 6.50 21.29
N PRO A 114 -19.58 6.06 22.06
CA PRO A 114 -20.65 6.94 22.57
C PRO A 114 -20.19 8.09 23.49
N ASN A 115 -18.94 8.07 23.99
CA ASN A 115 -18.52 8.88 25.14
C ASN A 115 -17.28 9.78 24.91
N PHE A 116 -16.83 9.99 23.67
CA PHE A 116 -15.70 10.91 23.38
C PHE A 116 -16.12 12.28 22.83
N ARG A 117 -17.42 12.55 22.72
CA ARG A 117 -17.94 13.92 22.55
C ARG A 117 -18.18 14.51 23.95
N ARG A 118 -17.17 15.17 24.50
CA ARG A 118 -17.39 16.20 25.53
C ARG A 118 -17.69 17.52 24.84
#